data_AF-A0A7V2N1L8-F1
#
_entry.id   AF-A0A7V2N1L8-F1
#
_cell.length_a   1.000
_cell.length_b   1.000
_cell.length_c   1.000
_cell.angle_alpha   90.00
_cell.angle_beta   90.00
_cell.angle_gamma   90.00
#
_symmetry.space_group_name_H-M   'P 1'
#
loop_
_entity.id
_entity.type
_entity.pdbx_description
1 polymer ?
#
loop_
_entity_poly.entity_id
_entity_poly.type
_entity_poly.pdbx_seq_one_letter_code
_entity_poly.pdbx_strand_id
1 'polypeptide(L)'
;MMTLLFIGQTFTKSSNYDFQIIKEWITATEKLYLGFSLNVGQINKEALLYSKNSNFNIYLTEKGLSFVIFANEKNEKEPKILYSRIDYELIGGNIKKENIIFEDEIENYYENFYLSYAPNGILFVKLYRKVIIKDVYPGINWILRYDENGNFHHEFEVSPNSNIAQIKIKVRNANMEITDEGRSVLLKTPIGIIKDGNLIAYEGKKEIDIKYVIKDDLLSFDIKNYENKDKILIDPHALVWATYYGGNSSD
;
A
#
# COMPACT_ATOMS: atom_id res chain seq x y z
N MET A 1 25.89 12.43 -22.47
CA MET A 1 25.90 13.83 -22.96
C MET A 1 24.45 14.23 -23.16
N MET A 2 23.86 14.89 -22.16
CA MET A 2 22.44 15.25 -22.16
C MET A 2 22.36 16.75 -21.90
N THR A 3 21.76 17.44 -22.86
CA THR A 3 21.80 18.89 -23.04
C THR A 3 20.91 19.59 -22.02
N LEU A 4 21.50 20.43 -21.18
CA LEU A 4 20.76 21.41 -20.36
C LEU A 4 20.18 22.48 -21.27
N LEU A 5 18.87 22.69 -21.21
CA LEU A 5 18.24 23.91 -21.69
C LEU A 5 18.08 24.88 -20.51
N PHE A 6 18.93 25.91 -20.50
CA PHE A 6 18.77 27.10 -19.69
C PHE A 6 17.60 27.92 -20.24
N ILE A 7 16.58 28.17 -19.43
CA ILE A 7 15.68 29.31 -19.61
C ILE A 7 15.79 30.14 -18.34
N GLY A 8 16.57 31.22 -18.42
CA GLY A 8 16.63 32.23 -17.38
C GLY A 8 15.53 33.25 -17.59
N GLN A 9 14.65 33.41 -16.60
CA GLN A 9 14.05 34.71 -16.28
C GLN A 9 13.93 34.85 -14.76
N THR A 10 14.82 35.70 -14.24
CA THR A 10 14.67 36.60 -13.09
C THR A 10 13.91 36.09 -11.87
N PHE A 11 14.67 35.57 -10.89
CA PHE A 11 14.31 35.73 -9.48
C PHE A 11 15.38 36.56 -8.76
N THR A 12 14.88 37.63 -8.14
CA THR A 12 15.49 38.50 -7.15
C THR A 12 16.32 37.76 -6.09
N LYS A 13 17.41 38.40 -5.64
CA LYS A 13 18.25 38.01 -4.50
C LYS A 13 17.44 37.44 -3.32
N SER A 14 17.59 36.16 -3.06
CA SER A 14 17.27 35.43 -1.83
C SER A 14 17.68 33.99 -2.12
N SER A 15 18.74 33.38 -1.59
CA SER A 15 19.24 33.31 -0.22
C SER A 15 20.52 32.45 -0.27
N ASN A 16 21.49 32.66 0.63
CA ASN A 16 22.76 31.89 0.69
C ASN A 16 22.53 30.45 1.19
N TYR A 17 21.70 29.65 0.52
CA TYR A 17 21.57 28.23 0.87
C TYR A 17 22.61 27.41 0.13
N ASP A 18 23.26 26.53 0.88
CA ASP A 18 24.15 25.51 0.34
C ASP A 18 23.41 24.69 -0.73
N PHE A 19 24.09 24.38 -1.83
CA PHE A 19 23.57 23.52 -2.88
C PHE A 19 23.14 22.14 -2.33
N GLN A 20 23.80 21.66 -1.28
CA GLN A 20 23.42 20.44 -0.55
C GLN A 20 22.03 20.59 0.11
N ILE A 21 21.77 21.73 0.74
CA ILE A 21 20.48 22.06 1.38
C ILE A 21 19.38 22.20 0.33
N ILE A 22 19.68 22.88 -0.78
CA ILE A 22 18.72 23.02 -1.90
C ILE A 22 18.41 21.64 -2.50
N LYS A 23 19.41 20.78 -2.66
CA LYS A 23 19.23 19.40 -3.15
C LYS A 23 18.43 18.55 -2.15
N GLU A 24 18.68 18.68 -0.85
CA GLU A 24 17.87 18.05 0.19
C GLU A 24 16.43 18.53 0.15
N TRP A 25 16.18 19.82 -0.07
CA TRP A 25 14.83 20.36 -0.18
C TRP A 25 14.11 19.86 -1.43
N ILE A 26 14.78 19.87 -2.59
CA ILE A 26 14.24 19.32 -3.85
C ILE A 26 13.91 17.83 -3.66
N THR A 27 14.85 17.06 -3.10
CA THR A 27 14.67 15.63 -2.82
C THR A 27 13.57 15.40 -1.78
N ALA A 28 13.45 16.24 -0.76
CA ALA A 28 12.39 16.17 0.26
C ALA A 28 11.01 16.52 -0.33
N THR A 29 10.93 17.45 -1.27
CA THR A 29 9.70 17.74 -2.02
C THR A 29 9.34 16.64 -3.02
N GLU A 30 10.31 15.90 -3.54
CA GLU A 30 10.08 14.68 -4.34
C GLU A 30 9.78 13.44 -3.49
N LYS A 31 10.16 13.46 -2.20
CA LYS A 31 9.88 12.38 -1.26
C LYS A 31 8.39 12.45 -0.90
N LEU A 32 7.56 11.78 -1.70
CA LEU A 32 6.29 11.26 -1.17
C LEU A 32 6.66 10.45 0.07
N TYR A 33 6.30 10.97 1.24
CA TYR A 33 6.50 10.27 2.49
C TYR A 33 5.54 9.09 2.52
N LEU A 34 5.99 7.97 1.96
CA LEU A 34 5.24 6.72 1.92
C LEU A 34 4.94 6.29 3.36
N GLY A 35 3.69 6.44 3.74
CA GLY A 35 3.22 6.22 5.09
C GLY A 35 1.71 6.21 5.18
N PHE A 36 1.20 5.92 6.36
CA PHE A 36 -0.21 5.79 6.67
C PHE A 36 -0.63 6.92 7.61
N SER A 37 -1.78 7.51 7.31
CA SER A 37 -2.42 8.53 8.15
C SER A 37 -3.78 8.06 8.61
N LEU A 38 -4.03 8.22 9.91
CA LEU A 38 -5.34 7.97 10.50
C LEU A 38 -6.38 8.92 9.90
N ASN A 39 -7.54 8.39 9.55
CA ASN A 39 -8.68 9.22 9.21
C ASN A 39 -9.27 9.84 10.49
N VAL A 40 -9.16 11.16 10.58
CA VAL A 40 -9.74 12.02 11.62
C VAL A 40 -10.83 12.94 11.04
N GLY A 41 -11.29 12.66 9.80
CA GLY A 41 -12.36 13.39 9.11
C GLY A 41 -11.94 14.03 7.79
N GLN A 42 -10.68 13.87 7.38
CA GLN A 42 -10.13 14.46 6.15
C GLN A 42 -10.49 13.70 4.87
N ILE A 43 -10.91 12.43 4.99
CA ILE A 43 -11.43 11.62 3.89
C ILE A 43 -12.74 10.93 4.30
N ASN A 44 -13.37 10.22 3.35
CA ASN A 44 -14.62 9.49 3.58
C ASN A 44 -14.53 8.61 4.84
N LYS A 45 -15.58 8.64 5.66
CA LYS A 45 -15.70 7.94 6.94
C LYS A 45 -15.57 6.41 6.88
N GLU A 46 -15.75 5.79 5.71
CA GLU A 46 -15.57 4.35 5.52
C GLU A 46 -14.10 3.92 5.64
N ALA A 47 -13.16 4.83 5.38
CA ALA A 47 -11.75 4.58 5.57
C ALA A 47 -11.33 4.91 7.01
N LEU A 48 -10.69 3.95 7.69
CA LEU A 48 -10.09 4.12 9.01
C LEU A 48 -8.74 4.83 8.90
N LEU A 49 -7.98 4.52 7.85
CA LEU A 49 -6.72 5.18 7.50
C LEU A 49 -6.50 5.12 5.98
N TYR A 50 -5.52 5.88 5.51
CA TYR A 50 -5.09 5.83 4.11
C TYR A 50 -3.58 5.95 3.98
N SER A 51 -3.08 5.52 2.83
CA SER A 51 -1.76 5.84 2.30
C SER A 51 -1.90 6.35 0.87
N LYS A 52 -1.15 7.39 0.52
CA LYS A 52 -1.10 7.93 -0.84
C LYS A 52 0.27 7.70 -1.43
N ASN A 53 0.32 7.24 -2.66
CA ASN A 53 1.55 7.18 -3.44
C ASN A 53 1.32 7.67 -4.88
N SER A 54 2.38 7.78 -5.66
CA SER A 54 2.31 8.31 -7.03
C SER A 54 1.54 7.43 -8.03
N ASN A 55 1.34 6.14 -7.73
CA ASN A 55 0.81 5.15 -8.66
C ASN A 55 -0.55 4.57 -8.21
N PHE A 56 -0.80 4.55 -6.91
CA PHE A 56 -2.01 4.03 -6.28
C PHE A 56 -2.21 4.61 -4.88
N ASN A 57 -3.45 4.59 -4.41
CA ASN A 57 -3.79 4.89 -3.03
C ASN A 57 -4.26 3.63 -2.32
N ILE A 58 -4.00 3.55 -1.03
CA ILE A 58 -4.42 2.46 -0.16
C ILE A 58 -5.37 3.04 0.88
N TYR A 59 -6.49 2.36 1.11
CA TYR A 59 -7.42 2.70 2.18
C TYR A 59 -7.69 1.44 3.00
N LEU A 60 -7.60 1.54 4.32
CA LEU A 60 -8.04 0.47 5.21
C LEU A 60 -9.47 0.80 5.67
N THR A 61 -10.36 -0.17 5.56
CA THR A 61 -11.75 -0.10 6.02
C THR A 61 -11.98 -1.18 7.08
N GLU A 62 -13.16 -1.20 7.72
CA GLU A 62 -13.55 -2.28 8.63
C GLU A 62 -13.62 -3.67 7.94
N LYS A 63 -13.63 -3.71 6.60
CA LYS A 63 -13.63 -4.96 5.83
C LYS A 63 -12.24 -5.42 5.40
N GLY A 64 -11.27 -4.52 5.28
CA GLY A 64 -9.95 -4.81 4.72
C GLY A 64 -9.39 -3.66 3.88
N LEU A 65 -8.53 -3.98 2.90
CA LEU A 65 -7.83 -2.99 2.09
C LEU A 65 -8.58 -2.67 0.79
N SER A 66 -8.54 -1.41 0.39
CA SER A 66 -8.93 -0.94 -0.94
C SER A 66 -7.74 -0.28 -1.61
N PHE A 67 -7.32 -0.83 -2.74
CA PHE A 67 -6.32 -0.25 -3.62
C PHE A 67 -7.03 0.55 -4.71
N VAL A 68 -6.67 1.81 -4.88
CA VAL A 68 -7.16 2.65 -5.98
C VAL A 68 -5.98 2.98 -6.87
N ILE A 69 -5.92 2.34 -8.04
CA ILE A 69 -4.93 2.61 -9.07
C ILE A 69 -5.47 3.69 -10.01
N PHE A 70 -4.58 4.53 -10.53
CA PHE A 70 -4.95 5.58 -11.47
C PHE A 70 -3.86 5.78 -12.52
N ALA A 71 -4.27 6.19 -13.72
CA ALA A 71 -3.39 6.42 -14.84
C ALA A 71 -3.89 7.59 -15.68
N ASN A 72 -2.96 8.30 -16.33
CA ASN A 72 -3.31 9.32 -17.32
C ASN A 72 -3.51 8.67 -18.69
N GLU A 73 -4.62 9.00 -19.34
CA GLU A 73 -4.89 8.58 -20.71
C GLU A 73 -3.95 9.35 -21.66
N LYS A 74 -3.09 8.62 -22.39
CA LYS A 74 -2.01 9.20 -23.20
C LYS A 74 -2.47 9.79 -24.54
N ASN A 75 -3.70 9.52 -24.99
CA ASN A 75 -4.13 9.70 -26.38
C ASN A 75 -5.26 10.72 -26.61
N GLU A 76 -5.67 11.51 -25.60
CA GLU A 76 -6.70 12.53 -25.77
C GLU A 76 -6.12 13.96 -25.77
N LYS A 77 -6.77 14.88 -26.51
CA LYS A 77 -6.44 16.32 -26.53
C LYS A 77 -6.67 16.98 -25.18
N GLU A 78 -7.43 16.33 -24.28
CA GLU A 78 -7.64 16.74 -22.90
C GLU A 78 -7.13 15.65 -21.94
N PRO A 79 -6.50 16.01 -20.82
CA PRO A 79 -6.02 15.04 -19.85
C PRO A 79 -7.20 14.35 -19.14
N LYS A 80 -7.33 13.04 -19.33
CA LYS A 80 -8.32 12.21 -18.65
C LYS A 80 -7.65 11.21 -17.72
N ILE A 81 -8.16 11.14 -16.49
CA ILE A 81 -7.67 10.21 -15.46
C ILE A 81 -8.55 8.97 -15.48
N LEU A 82 -7.94 7.82 -15.78
CA LEU A 82 -8.54 6.51 -15.60
C LEU A 82 -8.27 6.02 -14.18
N TYR A 83 -9.23 5.36 -13.56
CA TYR A 83 -9.04 4.74 -12.24
C TYR A 83 -9.71 3.37 -12.15
N SER A 84 -9.19 2.52 -11.28
CA SER A 84 -9.82 1.26 -10.88
C SER A 84 -9.57 1.02 -9.41
N ARG A 85 -10.53 0.34 -8.77
CA ARG A 85 -10.47 -0.03 -7.36
C ARG A 85 -10.38 -1.55 -7.27
N ILE A 86 -9.57 -2.05 -6.35
CA ILE A 86 -9.47 -3.46 -5.98
C ILE A 86 -9.69 -3.55 -4.47
N ASP A 87 -10.55 -4.45 -4.02
CA ASP A 87 -10.79 -4.65 -2.58
C ASP A 87 -10.30 -6.03 -2.14
N TYR A 88 -9.52 -6.04 -1.07
CA TYR A 88 -9.18 -7.20 -0.26
C TYR A 88 -10.06 -7.19 0.99
N GLU A 89 -11.14 -7.96 1.00
CA GLU A 89 -11.98 -8.13 2.19
C GLU A 89 -11.46 -9.32 3.01
N LEU A 90 -11.06 -9.10 4.26
CA LEU A 90 -10.62 -10.16 5.18
C LEU A 90 -11.86 -10.82 5.81
N ILE A 91 -12.16 -12.04 5.38
CA ILE A 91 -13.37 -12.75 5.79
C ILE A 91 -13.26 -13.18 7.25
N GLY A 92 -14.10 -12.58 8.11
CA GLY A 92 -14.08 -12.81 9.55
C GLY A 92 -12.98 -12.04 10.29
N GLY A 93 -12.29 -11.13 9.60
CA GLY A 93 -11.29 -10.25 10.20
C GLY A 93 -11.92 -9.19 11.11
N ASN A 94 -11.33 -8.97 12.26
CA ASN A 94 -11.70 -7.92 13.21
C ASN A 94 -10.83 -6.68 12.96
N ILE A 95 -11.33 -5.74 12.17
CA ILE A 95 -10.64 -4.48 11.85
C ILE A 95 -11.48 -3.32 12.38
N LYS A 96 -10.92 -2.56 13.32
CA LYS A 96 -11.60 -1.41 13.93
C LYS A 96 -10.58 -0.38 14.39
N LYS A 97 -11.00 0.86 14.63
CA LYS A 97 -10.06 1.92 14.98
C LYS A 97 -9.27 1.62 16.27
N GLU A 98 -9.88 0.90 17.21
CA GLU A 98 -9.35 0.65 18.54
C GLU A 98 -8.24 -0.41 18.57
N ASN A 99 -8.12 -1.26 17.54
CA ASN A 99 -7.06 -2.26 17.46
C ASN A 99 -5.94 -1.91 16.46
N ILE A 100 -5.92 -0.66 15.98
CA ILE A 100 -4.87 -0.15 15.11
C ILE A 100 -3.78 0.51 15.95
N ILE A 101 -2.54 0.06 15.79
CA ILE A 101 -1.34 0.65 16.39
C ILE A 101 -0.49 1.24 15.28
N PHE A 102 -0.04 2.48 15.49
CA PHE A 102 0.86 3.18 14.60
C PHE A 102 2.28 3.13 15.16
N GLU A 103 3.24 2.76 14.32
CA GLU A 103 4.67 2.68 14.65
C GLU A 103 5.50 3.42 13.59
N ASP A 104 6.72 3.80 13.96
CA ASP A 104 7.67 4.46 13.06
C ASP A 104 7.09 5.76 12.46
N GLU A 105 6.82 6.73 13.35
CA GLU A 105 6.34 8.05 12.98
C GLU A 105 7.36 8.75 12.08
N ILE A 106 6.89 9.36 10.99
CA ILE A 106 7.72 10.19 10.14
C ILE A 106 7.93 11.53 10.84
N GLU A 107 9.07 11.67 11.53
CA GLU A 107 9.40 12.86 12.28
C GLU A 107 9.40 14.14 11.42
N ASN A 108 8.96 15.24 12.01
CA ASN A 108 8.91 16.58 11.39
C ASN A 108 8.04 16.66 10.12
N TYR A 109 7.13 15.70 9.91
CA TYR A 109 6.18 15.72 8.80
C TYR A 109 4.73 15.58 9.28
N TYR A 110 3.85 16.38 8.68
CA TYR A 110 2.41 16.28 8.88
C TYR A 110 1.65 16.88 7.70
N GLU A 111 0.42 16.43 7.52
CA GLU A 111 -0.51 16.95 6.52
C GLU A 111 -1.54 17.89 7.19
N ASN A 112 -1.90 18.96 6.47
CA ASN A 112 -2.96 19.88 6.85
C ASN A 112 -4.03 19.89 5.77
N PHE A 113 -5.29 19.82 6.16
CA PHE A 113 -6.44 19.80 5.25
C PHE A 113 -7.35 21.00 5.49
N TYR A 114 -7.54 21.80 4.45
CA TYR A 114 -8.46 22.95 4.45
C TYR A 114 -9.68 22.59 3.61
N LEU A 115 -10.65 21.94 4.25
CA LEU A 115 -11.85 21.40 3.60
C LEU A 115 -13.04 22.31 3.88
N SER A 116 -13.98 22.38 2.95
CA SER A 116 -15.15 23.27 3.05
C SER A 116 -15.97 23.08 4.33
N TYR A 117 -16.01 21.85 4.85
CA TYR A 117 -16.72 21.49 6.08
C TYR A 117 -15.85 21.57 7.36
N ALA A 118 -14.57 21.92 7.25
CA ALA A 118 -13.63 22.05 8.36
C ALA A 118 -13.06 23.48 8.39
N PRO A 119 -13.81 24.47 8.92
CA PRO A 119 -13.44 25.89 8.84
C PRO A 119 -12.13 26.23 9.57
N ASN A 120 -11.76 25.45 10.59
CA ASN A 120 -10.48 25.60 11.31
C ASN A 120 -9.36 24.73 10.72
N GLY A 121 -9.64 24.02 9.63
CA GLY A 121 -8.77 22.98 9.08
C GLY A 121 -8.72 21.72 9.96
N ILE A 122 -8.19 20.66 9.37
CA ILE A 122 -7.74 19.45 10.08
C ILE A 122 -6.22 19.50 10.01
N LEU A 123 -5.59 19.83 11.13
CA LEU A 123 -4.17 20.15 11.18
C LEU A 123 -3.35 19.03 11.83
N PHE A 124 -2.06 19.00 11.50
CA PHE A 124 -1.06 18.13 12.12
C PHE A 124 -1.39 16.64 12.01
N VAL A 125 -1.96 16.21 10.87
CA VAL A 125 -2.21 14.80 10.59
C VAL A 125 -0.86 14.11 10.37
N LYS A 126 -0.45 13.28 11.31
CA LYS A 126 0.82 12.55 11.30
C LYS A 126 0.80 11.38 10.31
N LEU A 127 2.00 10.99 9.89
CA LEU A 127 2.24 9.83 9.03
C LEU A 127 3.13 8.82 9.74
N TYR A 128 2.86 7.54 9.50
CA TYR A 128 3.57 6.42 10.10
C TYR A 128 4.00 5.42 9.03
N ARG A 129 5.20 4.85 9.13
CA ARG A 129 5.69 3.86 8.15
C ARG A 129 5.12 2.48 8.38
N LYS A 130 4.63 2.19 9.58
CA LYS A 130 4.09 0.89 9.96
C LYS A 130 2.80 1.04 10.75
N VAL A 131 1.85 0.19 10.42
CA VAL A 131 0.58 0.05 11.11
C VAL A 131 0.34 -1.42 11.43
N ILE A 132 -0.09 -1.70 12.65
CA ILE A 132 -0.43 -3.04 13.11
C ILE A 132 -1.91 -3.07 13.48
N ILE A 133 -2.69 -3.89 12.80
CA ILE A 133 -4.04 -4.27 13.20
C ILE A 133 -3.89 -5.49 14.11
N LYS A 134 -4.00 -5.26 15.43
CA LYS A 134 -3.84 -6.31 16.44
C LYS A 134 -5.03 -7.26 16.46
N ASP A 135 -4.75 -8.55 16.60
CA ASP A 135 -5.77 -9.61 16.66
C ASP A 135 -6.83 -9.43 15.55
N VAL A 136 -6.36 -9.24 14.30
CA VAL A 136 -7.26 -9.23 13.13
C VAL A 136 -7.96 -10.58 13.02
N TYR A 137 -7.29 -11.64 13.43
CA TYR A 137 -7.86 -12.93 13.83
C TYR A 137 -7.26 -13.29 15.19
N PRO A 138 -7.86 -14.20 15.98
CA PRO A 138 -7.30 -14.60 17.27
C PRO A 138 -5.84 -15.05 17.16
N GLY A 139 -4.91 -14.30 17.77
CA GLY A 139 -3.47 -14.60 17.76
C GLY A 139 -2.73 -14.21 16.47
N ILE A 140 -3.41 -13.54 15.53
CA ILE A 140 -2.83 -13.09 14.25
C ILE A 140 -2.94 -11.57 14.15
N ASN A 141 -1.81 -10.91 14.00
CA ASN A 141 -1.74 -9.48 13.68
C ASN A 141 -1.61 -9.29 12.17
N TRP A 142 -2.19 -8.22 11.64
CA TRP A 142 -1.98 -7.79 10.25
C TRP A 142 -1.18 -6.50 10.22
N ILE A 143 -0.07 -6.50 9.50
CA ILE A 143 0.93 -5.45 9.51
C ILE A 143 0.96 -4.82 8.13
N LEU A 144 0.69 -3.52 8.06
CA LEU A 144 0.83 -2.71 6.86
C LEU A 144 2.09 -1.88 7.02
N ARG A 145 3.06 -1.99 6.10
CA ARG A 145 4.29 -1.21 6.20
C ARG A 145 4.88 -0.85 4.84
N TYR A 146 5.74 0.16 4.85
CA TYR A 146 6.68 0.39 3.76
C TYR A 146 8.09 -0.05 4.17
N ASP A 147 8.81 -0.74 3.28
CA ASP A 147 10.23 -1.03 3.48
C ASP A 147 11.11 0.21 3.20
N GLU A 148 12.42 0.06 3.36
CA GLU A 148 13.39 1.14 3.10
C GLU A 148 13.41 1.59 1.62
N ASN A 149 12.98 0.73 0.70
CA ASN A 149 12.89 1.01 -0.73
C ASN A 149 11.54 1.64 -1.12
N GLY A 150 10.59 1.75 -0.19
CA GLY A 150 9.24 2.25 -0.45
C GLY A 150 8.27 1.22 -1.01
N ASN A 151 8.59 -0.07 -0.93
CA ASN A 151 7.66 -1.13 -1.31
C ASN A 151 6.61 -1.32 -0.21
N PHE A 152 5.36 -1.56 -0.61
CA PHE A 152 4.27 -1.81 0.31
C PHE A 152 4.20 -3.30 0.67
N HIS A 153 4.07 -3.58 1.97
CA HIS A 153 3.87 -4.92 2.51
C HIS A 153 2.58 -4.98 3.33
N HIS A 154 1.86 -6.11 3.25
CA HIS A 154 0.66 -6.40 4.06
C HIS A 154 0.76 -7.78 4.72
N GLU A 155 1.62 -7.85 5.73
CA GLU A 155 2.12 -9.07 6.35
C GLU A 155 1.18 -9.60 7.42
N PHE A 156 1.15 -10.92 7.61
CA PHE A 156 0.48 -11.54 8.76
C PHE A 156 1.51 -12.08 9.74
N GLU A 157 1.51 -11.56 10.97
CA GLU A 157 2.29 -12.11 12.08
C GLU A 157 1.39 -13.05 12.88
N VAL A 158 1.68 -14.34 12.81
CA VAL A 158 0.91 -15.43 13.40
C VAL A 158 1.63 -15.90 14.66
N SER A 159 0.98 -15.78 15.82
CA SER A 159 1.52 -16.30 17.08
C SER A 159 1.46 -17.83 17.11
N PRO A 160 2.33 -18.50 17.89
CA PRO A 160 2.26 -19.95 18.08
C PRO A 160 0.84 -20.41 18.45
N ASN A 161 0.41 -21.54 17.88
CA ASN A 161 -0.90 -22.15 18.07
C ASN A 161 -2.10 -21.39 17.47
N SER A 162 -1.86 -20.31 16.72
CA SER A 162 -2.93 -19.60 15.99
C SER A 162 -3.30 -20.33 14.70
N ASN A 163 -4.55 -20.20 14.27
CA ASN A 163 -5.04 -20.92 13.10
C ASN A 163 -4.86 -20.09 11.81
N ILE A 164 -3.79 -20.36 11.07
CA ILE A 164 -3.47 -19.71 9.79
C ILE A 164 -4.61 -19.84 8.77
N ALA A 165 -5.38 -20.94 8.81
CA ALA A 165 -6.49 -21.17 7.87
C ALA A 165 -7.66 -20.17 8.03
N GLN A 166 -7.64 -19.33 9.06
CA GLN A 166 -8.58 -18.21 9.21
C GLN A 166 -8.29 -17.08 8.22
N ILE A 167 -7.03 -16.95 7.73
CA ILE A 167 -6.66 -15.89 6.80
C ILE A 167 -7.26 -16.20 5.43
N LYS A 168 -8.39 -15.56 5.14
CA LYS A 168 -9.14 -15.69 3.89
C LYS A 168 -9.42 -14.30 3.33
N ILE A 169 -8.94 -14.05 2.12
CA ILE A 169 -9.08 -12.75 1.46
C ILE A 169 -10.04 -12.93 0.30
N LYS A 170 -11.14 -12.17 0.32
CA LYS A 170 -12.04 -12.05 -0.82
C LYS A 170 -11.60 -10.87 -1.67
N VAL A 171 -11.24 -11.14 -2.92
CA VAL A 171 -10.92 -10.08 -3.87
C VAL A 171 -12.18 -9.63 -4.60
N ARG A 172 -12.39 -8.32 -4.65
CA ARG A 172 -13.44 -7.68 -5.46
C ARG A 172 -12.84 -6.75 -6.49
N ASN A 173 -13.59 -6.51 -7.56
CA ASN A 173 -13.29 -5.52 -8.59
C ASN A 173 -11.98 -5.78 -9.38
N ALA A 174 -11.44 -7.00 -9.27
CA ALA A 174 -10.32 -7.49 -10.08
C ALA A 174 -10.47 -8.99 -10.31
N ASN A 175 -9.91 -9.46 -11.43
CA ASN A 175 -9.73 -10.89 -11.67
C ASN A 175 -8.42 -11.34 -11.03
N MET A 176 -8.45 -12.45 -10.30
CA MET A 176 -7.26 -13.05 -9.69
C MET A 176 -6.65 -14.13 -10.58
N GLU A 177 -5.33 -14.18 -10.66
CA GLU A 177 -4.58 -15.29 -11.24
C GLU A 177 -3.36 -15.62 -10.38
N ILE A 178 -3.23 -16.87 -9.93
CA ILE A 178 -2.02 -17.33 -9.24
C ILE A 178 -0.94 -17.62 -10.28
N THR A 179 0.26 -17.09 -10.07
CA THR A 179 1.43 -17.29 -10.92
C THR A 179 2.65 -17.68 -10.10
N ASP A 180 3.81 -17.84 -10.75
CA ASP A 180 5.10 -18.13 -10.11
C ASP A 180 5.03 -19.33 -9.16
N GLU A 181 4.40 -20.41 -9.62
CA GLU A 181 4.21 -21.66 -8.86
C GLU A 181 3.51 -21.50 -7.50
N GLY A 182 2.67 -20.47 -7.36
CA GLY A 182 1.97 -20.14 -6.12
C GLY A 182 2.64 -19.03 -5.30
N ARG A 183 3.75 -18.45 -5.77
CA ARG A 183 4.46 -17.38 -5.03
C ARG A 183 3.95 -15.98 -5.36
N SER A 184 3.02 -15.86 -6.31
CA SER A 184 2.44 -14.59 -6.71
C SER A 184 0.95 -14.72 -7.04
N VAL A 185 0.22 -13.62 -6.85
CA VAL A 185 -1.13 -13.43 -7.36
C VAL A 185 -1.20 -12.12 -8.16
N LEU A 186 -1.69 -12.21 -9.40
CA LEU A 186 -2.00 -11.07 -10.24
C LEU A 186 -3.44 -10.62 -9.99
N LEU A 187 -3.63 -9.34 -9.74
CA LEU A 187 -4.93 -8.67 -9.64
C LEU A 187 -5.14 -7.82 -10.88
N LYS A 188 -5.92 -8.32 -11.82
CA LYS A 188 -6.13 -7.68 -13.13
C LYS A 188 -7.35 -6.78 -13.11
N THR A 189 -7.17 -5.55 -13.55
CA THR A 189 -8.22 -4.55 -13.75
C THR A 189 -8.20 -4.07 -15.21
N PRO A 190 -9.22 -3.33 -15.67
CA PRO A 190 -9.21 -2.77 -17.03
C PRO A 190 -8.05 -1.81 -17.33
N ILE A 191 -7.42 -1.22 -16.29
CA ILE A 191 -6.43 -0.15 -16.47
C ILE A 191 -5.02 -0.53 -16.00
N GLY A 192 -4.83 -1.75 -15.49
CA GLY A 192 -3.54 -2.18 -14.96
C GLY A 192 -3.61 -3.44 -14.10
N ILE A 193 -2.45 -3.89 -13.66
CA ILE A 193 -2.27 -5.10 -12.86
C ILE A 193 -1.52 -4.75 -11.58
N ILE A 194 -2.03 -5.17 -10.43
CA ILE A 194 -1.24 -5.24 -9.20
C ILE A 194 -0.76 -6.68 -9.07
N LYS A 195 0.51 -6.92 -8.76
CA LYS A 195 0.96 -8.26 -8.41
C LYS A 195 1.49 -8.27 -6.99
N ASP A 196 0.81 -9.07 -6.18
CA ASP A 196 1.24 -9.42 -4.86
C ASP A 196 2.12 -10.66 -5.00
N GLY A 197 3.43 -10.45 -5.00
CA GLY A 197 4.42 -11.41 -5.47
C GLY A 197 5.54 -11.65 -4.46
N ASN A 198 6.42 -12.60 -4.77
CA ASN A 198 7.51 -12.99 -3.86
C ASN A 198 7.00 -13.33 -2.46
N LEU A 199 5.84 -13.98 -2.36
CA LEU A 199 5.25 -14.42 -1.09
C LEU A 199 6.28 -15.26 -0.35
N ILE A 200 6.76 -14.81 0.80
CA ILE A 200 7.71 -15.54 1.63
C ILE A 200 7.10 -15.75 3.02
N ALA A 201 7.50 -16.81 3.71
CA ALA A 201 7.14 -17.01 5.11
C ALA A 201 8.33 -17.48 5.94
N TYR A 202 8.41 -17.01 7.17
CA TYR A 202 9.44 -17.38 8.13
C TYR A 202 8.82 -17.82 9.46
N GLU A 203 9.29 -18.93 10.01
CA GLU A 203 9.11 -19.28 11.42
C GLU A 203 10.38 -18.90 12.19
N GLY A 204 10.30 -17.85 13.01
CA GLY A 204 11.48 -17.25 13.63
C GLY A 204 12.47 -16.76 12.56
N LYS A 205 13.55 -17.51 12.33
CA LYS A 205 14.56 -17.22 11.29
C LYS A 205 14.58 -18.24 10.13
N LYS A 206 13.77 -19.29 10.22
CA LYS A 206 13.73 -20.39 9.26
C LYS A 206 12.68 -20.08 8.20
N GLU A 207 13.08 -20.02 6.93
CA GLU A 207 12.10 -19.94 5.83
C GLU A 207 11.30 -21.23 5.77
N ILE A 208 9.99 -21.10 5.55
CA ILE A 208 9.05 -22.22 5.43
C ILE A 208 8.30 -22.15 4.11
N ASP A 209 7.88 -23.31 3.62
CA ASP A 209 7.24 -23.43 2.32
C ASP A 209 5.83 -22.85 2.38
N ILE A 210 5.55 -21.87 1.52
CA ILE A 210 4.25 -21.22 1.42
C ILE A 210 3.87 -20.94 -0.02
N LYS A 211 2.57 -21.11 -0.32
CA LYS A 211 1.96 -20.78 -1.61
C LYS A 211 0.59 -20.13 -1.43
N TYR A 212 0.24 -19.21 -2.31
CA TYR A 212 -1.13 -18.81 -2.55
C TYR A 212 -1.95 -19.99 -3.07
N VAL A 213 -3.18 -20.08 -2.59
CA VAL A 213 -4.22 -20.99 -3.09
C VAL A 213 -5.54 -20.25 -3.17
N ILE A 214 -6.37 -20.58 -4.17
CA ILE A 214 -7.74 -20.11 -4.26
C ILE A 214 -8.67 -21.26 -3.90
N LYS A 215 -9.52 -21.07 -2.89
CA LYS A 215 -10.56 -22.02 -2.47
C LYS A 215 -11.87 -21.27 -2.32
N ASP A 216 -12.93 -21.73 -2.99
CA ASP A 216 -14.26 -21.09 -2.96
C ASP A 216 -14.22 -19.58 -3.27
N ASP A 217 -13.38 -19.20 -4.24
CA ASP A 217 -13.16 -17.80 -4.65
C ASP A 217 -12.64 -16.90 -3.49
N LEU A 218 -11.89 -17.51 -2.57
CA LEU A 218 -11.12 -16.85 -1.51
C LEU A 218 -9.64 -17.16 -1.71
N LEU A 219 -8.82 -16.12 -1.70
CA LEU A 219 -7.37 -16.22 -1.65
C LEU A 219 -6.96 -16.62 -0.23
N SER A 220 -6.08 -17.60 -0.12
CA SER A 220 -5.58 -18.16 1.15
C SER A 220 -4.15 -18.65 0.98
N PHE A 221 -3.57 -19.18 2.05
CA PHE A 221 -2.21 -19.69 2.09
C PHE A 221 -2.20 -21.21 2.34
N ASP A 222 -1.42 -21.94 1.55
CA ASP A 222 -0.98 -23.32 1.84
C ASP A 222 0.43 -23.25 2.39
N ILE A 223 0.61 -23.67 3.65
CA ILE A 223 1.88 -23.57 4.39
C ILE A 223 2.32 -24.96 4.87
N LYS A 224 3.60 -25.26 4.69
CA LYS A 224 4.19 -26.57 5.00
C LYS A 224 5.49 -26.39 5.78
N ASN A 225 5.95 -27.48 6.39
CA ASN A 225 7.29 -27.58 7.01
C ASN A 225 7.55 -26.60 8.18
N TYR A 226 6.49 -26.21 8.91
CA TYR A 226 6.57 -25.40 10.14
C TYR A 226 6.31 -26.25 11.40
N GLU A 227 6.91 -25.84 12.52
CA GLU A 227 6.88 -26.57 13.79
C GLU A 227 5.95 -25.92 14.84
N ASN A 228 5.47 -24.70 14.55
CA ASN A 228 4.58 -23.91 15.39
C ASN A 228 5.17 -23.58 16.78
N LYS A 229 6.50 -23.43 16.84
CA LYS A 229 7.26 -23.11 18.07
C LYS A 229 7.51 -21.63 18.22
N ASP A 230 7.76 -20.95 17.10
CA ASP A 230 8.00 -19.52 17.03
C ASP A 230 6.87 -18.82 16.27
N LYS A 231 6.90 -17.48 16.27
CA LYS A 231 5.99 -16.71 15.42
C LYS A 231 6.26 -17.01 13.95
N ILE A 232 5.19 -17.06 13.17
CA ILE A 232 5.26 -17.14 11.71
C ILE A 232 4.94 -15.78 11.12
N LEU A 233 5.86 -15.22 10.33
CA LEU A 233 5.61 -14.04 9.51
C LEU A 233 5.32 -14.50 8.08
N ILE A 234 4.13 -14.20 7.59
CA ILE A 234 3.76 -14.35 6.17
C ILE A 234 3.87 -12.97 5.55
N ASP A 235 4.74 -12.81 4.55
CA ASP A 235 4.97 -11.53 3.86
C ASP A 235 4.55 -11.63 2.38
N PRO A 236 3.30 -11.24 2.09
CA PRO A 236 2.85 -10.84 0.76
C PRO A 236 3.51 -9.52 0.34
N HIS A 237 4.52 -9.58 -0.52
CA HIS A 237 5.19 -8.40 -1.02
C HIS A 237 4.41 -7.81 -2.22
N ALA A 238 3.67 -6.73 -1.98
CA ALA A 238 2.82 -6.11 -2.97
C ALA A 238 3.60 -5.12 -3.86
N LEU A 239 3.79 -5.50 -5.12
CA LEU A 239 4.40 -4.68 -6.14
C LEU A 239 3.35 -4.28 -7.19
N VAL A 240 3.20 -2.98 -7.41
CA VAL A 240 2.35 -2.50 -8.50
C VAL A 240 3.17 -2.43 -9.78
N TRP A 241 2.81 -3.23 -10.78
CA TRP A 241 3.30 -3.07 -12.14
C TRP A 241 2.26 -2.30 -12.96
N ALA A 242 2.51 -1.02 -13.17
CA ALA A 242 1.73 -0.26 -14.15
C ALA A 242 2.05 -0.80 -15.56
N THR A 243 1.22 -1.70 -16.07
CA THR A 243 1.21 -2.02 -17.50
C THR A 243 0.34 -0.96 -18.16
N TYR A 244 0.97 -0.03 -18.87
CA TYR A 244 0.28 0.89 -19.76
C TYR A 244 -0.44 0.08 -20.83
N TYR A 245 -1.76 -0.05 -20.74
CA TYR A 245 -2.55 -0.37 -21.92
C TYR A 245 -2.56 0.88 -22.82
N GLY A 246 -1.55 0.98 -23.68
CA GLY A 246 -1.75 1.58 -25.00
C GLY A 246 -2.60 0.59 -25.79
N GLY A 247 -3.78 1.03 -26.22
CA GLY A 247 -4.71 0.19 -26.98
C GLY A 247 -4.03 -0.44 -28.19
N ASN A 248 -4.41 -1.70 -28.45
CA ASN A 248 -4.06 -2.39 -29.68
C ASN A 248 -4.46 -1.54 -30.90
N SER A 249 -3.54 -1.43 -31.83
CA SER A 249 -3.82 -1.16 -33.24
C SER A 249 -4.89 -2.11 -33.80
N SER A 250 -5.82 -1.57 -34.61
CA SER A 250 -6.94 -2.13 -35.41
C SER A 250 -8.32 -1.68 -34.87
N ASP A 251 -9.12 -0.85 -35.56
CA ASP A 251 -9.33 -0.64 -37.01
C ASP A 251 -9.05 0.77 -37.55
#